data_AF-A0A0F9JPB4-F1
#
_entry.id   AF-A0A0F9JPB4-F1
#
_cell.length_a   1.000
_cell.length_b   1.000
_cell.length_c   1.000
_cell.angle_alpha   90.00
_cell.angle_beta   90.00
_cell.angle_gamma   90.00
#
_symmetry.space_group_name_H-M   'P 1'
#
loop_
_entity.id
_entity.type
_entity.pdbx_description
1 polymer ?
#
loop_
_entity_poly.entity_id
_entity_poly.type
_entity_poly.pdbx_seq_one_letter_code
_entity_poly.pdbx_strand_id
1 'polypeptide(L)'
;MITLGVSKSLCGDSIEIMENFEPNSVHSIVSDIPYGIGFMGAEWDKFTAKGYQDFCFEWGSKAIQILKPGGYSTIFSAPRRYHRMVCGLEDAGFLIKDMINWEYGTGWPKNLDISLAINKDLGGSIKQGNMIIDPDGQSHDKRKKIGKPLTDYCYSGGIIEEEDLYEKVPTNVEALKWYGWGTGLKPAHEPIVLAQKPPEGTYAENVLKWGVGALNINACRINYDKNKEVDSRIYNREKNITRGHHENATLKYAPDGNGFPMYKPQKGRWPSNLLLDSTSAEMLDYQSGISGGSNPKHNNEIQRKGFSENGPFNDLSCGFDVNKGKGLANFGDKGGASRFFYCAKGFKNERNAGCENLYWEIDEKFKKITKKQYDLLPPKKRAKGNPISALKPINLMRYLVRLVTPPNGVVLDPFAGSGTTGIACIIEEFNYILIEKRKCFAEVIIPRRLKWWEEPSHWEILKDHPLLSKIQIKIQKKQNISLDTWF
;
A
#
# COMPACT_ATOMS: atom_id res chain seq x y z
N MET A 1 15.38 -23.85 18.46
CA MET A 1 14.05 -23.70 17.83
C MET A 1 13.34 -22.49 18.40
N ILE A 2 12.78 -21.63 17.56
CA ILE A 2 12.01 -20.46 17.99
C ILE A 2 10.55 -20.88 18.20
N THR A 3 10.05 -20.83 19.46
CA THR A 3 8.67 -21.22 19.79
C THR A 3 7.64 -20.30 19.14
N LEU A 4 6.67 -20.86 18.41
CA LEU A 4 5.58 -20.12 17.78
C LEU A 4 4.39 -19.90 18.72
N GLY A 5 3.59 -18.86 18.47
CA GLY A 5 2.37 -18.53 19.24
C GLY A 5 2.48 -17.30 20.15
N VAL A 6 3.64 -16.66 20.22
CA VAL A 6 3.82 -15.34 20.86
C VAL A 6 4.40 -14.38 19.84
N SER A 7 3.72 -13.25 19.65
CA SER A 7 4.19 -12.16 18.82
C SER A 7 5.56 -11.65 19.30
N LYS A 8 6.53 -11.54 18.39
CA LYS A 8 7.89 -11.15 18.74
C LYS A 8 8.57 -10.34 17.65
N SER A 9 9.59 -9.58 18.05
CA SER A 9 10.53 -8.92 17.16
C SER A 9 11.95 -9.40 17.45
N LEU A 10 12.73 -9.65 16.39
CA LEU A 10 14.07 -10.21 16.44
C LEU A 10 15.05 -9.26 15.76
N CYS A 11 16.23 -9.08 16.36
CA CYS A 11 17.29 -8.25 15.81
C CYS A 11 18.37 -9.13 15.16
N GLY A 12 18.61 -8.96 13.86
CA GLY A 12 19.69 -9.65 13.16
C GLY A 12 19.44 -9.81 11.66
N ASP A 13 20.33 -10.55 11.00
CA ASP A 13 20.16 -10.87 9.58
C ASP A 13 18.98 -11.84 9.40
N SER A 14 18.09 -11.53 8.46
CA SER A 14 16.86 -12.31 8.29
C SER A 14 17.12 -13.69 7.70
N ILE A 15 18.13 -13.83 6.84
CA ILE A 15 18.47 -15.12 6.22
C ILE A 15 19.00 -16.06 7.30
N GLU A 16 19.94 -15.59 8.14
CA GLU A 16 20.51 -16.35 9.26
C GLU A 16 19.45 -16.71 10.33
N ILE A 17 18.62 -15.75 10.72
CA ILE A 17 17.59 -15.97 11.74
C ILE A 17 16.57 -17.02 11.26
N MET A 18 16.18 -16.96 9.99
CA MET A 18 15.21 -17.89 9.39
C MET A 18 15.71 -19.35 9.41
N GLU A 19 17.01 -19.61 9.42
CA GLU A 19 17.55 -20.99 9.52
C GLU A 19 17.17 -21.71 10.82
N ASN A 20 16.79 -20.95 11.86
CA ASN A 20 16.46 -21.47 13.18
C ASN A 20 14.95 -21.69 13.40
N PHE A 21 14.15 -21.51 12.35
CA PHE A 21 12.71 -21.71 12.37
C PHE A 21 12.36 -23.15 12.01
N GLU A 22 11.32 -23.66 12.65
CA GLU A 22 10.71 -24.92 12.20
C GLU A 22 10.13 -24.75 10.79
N PRO A 23 10.24 -25.77 9.92
CA PRO A 23 9.53 -25.77 8.64
C PRO A 23 8.01 -25.71 8.83
N ASN A 24 7.29 -25.16 7.85
CA ASN A 24 5.83 -25.12 7.79
C ASN A 24 5.15 -24.55 9.06
N SER A 25 5.71 -23.46 9.57
CA SER A 25 5.48 -22.98 10.92
C SER A 25 4.81 -21.58 10.93
N VAL A 26 4.93 -20.81 9.84
CA VAL A 26 4.21 -19.52 9.66
C VAL A 26 3.08 -19.63 8.63
N HIS A 27 2.07 -18.75 8.74
CA HIS A 27 0.83 -18.85 7.96
C HIS A 27 0.85 -17.97 6.71
N SER A 28 1.52 -16.81 6.79
CA SER A 28 1.65 -15.86 5.71
C SER A 28 2.94 -15.04 5.83
N ILE A 29 3.37 -14.45 4.72
CA ILE A 29 4.49 -13.49 4.67
C ILE A 29 3.95 -12.16 4.15
N VAL A 30 4.19 -11.07 4.87
CA VAL A 30 3.82 -9.73 4.42
C VAL A 30 5.01 -8.83 4.69
N SER A 31 5.65 -8.30 3.64
CA SER A 31 6.95 -7.64 3.81
C SER A 31 7.23 -6.55 2.79
N ASP A 32 7.81 -5.46 3.29
CA ASP A 32 8.38 -4.37 2.50
C ASP A 32 9.91 -4.55 2.42
N ILE A 33 10.34 -5.39 1.47
CA ILE A 33 11.74 -5.80 1.35
C ILE A 33 12.64 -4.66 0.80
N PRO A 34 13.97 -4.76 0.90
CA PRO A 34 14.86 -3.93 0.08
C PRO A 34 14.50 -4.04 -1.41
N TYR A 35 14.52 -2.92 -2.13
CA TYR A 35 14.08 -2.84 -3.53
C TYR A 35 15.21 -3.00 -4.53
N GLY A 36 16.47 -2.99 -4.09
CA GLY A 36 17.61 -3.22 -4.96
C GLY A 36 17.96 -2.05 -5.88
N ILE A 37 17.57 -0.83 -5.51
CA ILE A 37 17.69 0.38 -6.32
C ILE A 37 18.65 1.42 -5.73
N GLY A 38 19.30 1.14 -4.60
CA GLY A 38 20.18 2.06 -3.90
C GLY A 38 19.44 3.28 -3.38
N PHE A 39 18.27 3.09 -2.77
CA PHE A 39 17.40 4.18 -2.31
C PHE A 39 18.16 5.20 -1.45
N MET A 40 18.22 6.46 -1.90
CA MET A 40 18.97 7.55 -1.25
C MET A 40 20.48 7.27 -1.06
N GLY A 41 21.07 6.46 -1.94
CA GLY A 41 22.48 6.08 -1.83
C GLY A 41 22.75 5.08 -0.70
N ALA A 42 21.72 4.44 -0.14
CA ALA A 42 21.88 3.42 0.87
C ALA A 42 22.55 2.17 0.30
N GLU A 43 23.73 1.83 0.84
CA GLU A 43 24.49 0.65 0.38
C GLU A 43 23.74 -0.66 0.62
N TRP A 44 22.92 -0.76 1.68
CA TRP A 44 22.09 -1.95 1.94
C TRP A 44 20.99 -2.21 0.90
N ASP A 45 20.66 -1.22 0.06
CA ASP A 45 19.66 -1.35 -1.01
C ASP A 45 20.30 -1.39 -2.40
N LYS A 46 21.63 -1.42 -2.49
CA LYS A 46 22.36 -1.23 -3.75
C LYS A 46 22.81 -2.58 -4.33
N PHE A 47 22.20 -2.96 -5.45
CA PHE A 47 22.45 -4.24 -6.09
C PHE A 47 22.63 -4.10 -7.60
N THR A 48 23.34 -5.04 -8.22
CA THR A 48 23.20 -5.30 -9.66
C THR A 48 21.85 -5.98 -9.93
N ALA A 49 21.41 -6.03 -11.19
CA ALA A 49 20.13 -6.69 -11.51
C ALA A 49 20.12 -8.18 -11.12
N LYS A 50 21.19 -8.90 -11.45
CA LYS A 50 21.34 -10.30 -11.11
C LYS A 50 21.57 -10.50 -9.60
N GLY A 51 22.41 -9.67 -8.98
CA GLY A 51 22.65 -9.74 -7.53
C GLY A 51 21.38 -9.50 -6.71
N TYR A 52 20.46 -8.65 -7.17
CA TYR A 52 19.16 -8.48 -6.52
C TYR A 52 18.25 -9.72 -6.67
N GLN A 53 18.23 -10.35 -7.84
CA GLN A 53 17.53 -11.62 -8.04
C GLN A 53 18.11 -12.71 -7.13
N ASP A 54 19.43 -12.80 -7.01
CA ASP A 54 20.11 -13.78 -6.16
C ASP A 54 19.81 -13.57 -4.68
N PHE A 55 19.81 -12.31 -4.24
CA PHE A 55 19.34 -11.97 -2.90
C PHE A 55 17.89 -12.41 -2.67
N CYS A 56 17.00 -12.18 -3.65
CA CYS A 56 15.60 -12.61 -3.55
C CYS A 56 15.43 -14.13 -3.51
N PHE A 57 16.23 -14.85 -4.30
CA PHE A 57 16.29 -16.30 -4.27
C PHE A 57 16.78 -16.83 -2.92
N GLU A 58 17.83 -16.23 -2.35
CA GLU A 58 18.44 -16.68 -1.10
C GLU A 58 17.47 -16.56 0.08
N TRP A 59 16.90 -15.37 0.32
CA TRP A 59 15.95 -15.20 1.41
C TRP A 59 14.63 -15.94 1.13
N GLY A 60 14.20 -15.98 -0.13
CA GLY A 60 13.00 -16.70 -0.56
C GLY A 60 13.10 -18.21 -0.29
N SER A 61 14.27 -18.80 -0.52
CA SER A 61 14.53 -20.23 -0.28
C SER A 61 14.44 -20.61 1.19
N LYS A 62 14.79 -19.71 2.11
CA LYS A 62 14.57 -19.91 3.55
C LYS A 62 13.10 -19.69 3.91
N ALA A 63 12.52 -18.61 3.40
CA ALA A 63 11.15 -18.21 3.72
C ALA A 63 10.11 -19.27 3.29
N ILE A 64 10.28 -19.89 2.13
CA ILE A 64 9.35 -20.92 1.64
C ILE A 64 9.40 -22.21 2.46
N GLN A 65 10.53 -22.55 3.08
CA GLN A 65 10.63 -23.71 3.98
C GLN A 65 9.79 -23.49 5.25
N ILE A 66 9.80 -22.26 5.76
CA ILE A 66 9.07 -21.84 6.97
C ILE A 66 7.58 -21.66 6.70
N LEU A 67 7.20 -21.19 5.51
CA LEU A 67 5.80 -21.00 5.14
C LEU A 67 5.07 -22.34 5.06
N LYS A 68 3.87 -22.43 5.64
CA LYS A 68 3.00 -23.61 5.50
C LYS A 68 2.62 -23.85 4.03
N PRO A 69 2.48 -25.10 3.56
CA PRO A 69 2.00 -25.40 2.21
C PRO A 69 0.68 -24.69 1.91
N GLY A 70 0.58 -24.03 0.76
CA GLY A 70 -0.55 -23.17 0.39
C GLY A 70 -0.59 -21.79 1.09
N GLY A 71 0.35 -21.48 1.98
CA GLY A 71 0.49 -20.16 2.59
C GLY A 71 0.77 -19.09 1.53
N TYR A 72 0.19 -17.90 1.71
CA TYR A 72 0.32 -16.77 0.80
C TYR A 72 1.34 -15.75 1.31
N SER A 73 1.99 -15.09 0.36
CA SER A 73 2.95 -14.02 0.58
C SER A 73 2.55 -12.77 -0.21
N THR A 74 2.61 -11.60 0.42
CA THR A 74 2.49 -10.28 -0.24
C THR A 74 3.77 -9.50 -0.02
N ILE A 75 4.52 -9.23 -1.09
CA ILE A 75 5.87 -8.67 -1.00
C ILE A 75 5.97 -7.45 -1.92
N PHE A 76 6.33 -6.29 -1.35
CA PHE A 76 6.47 -5.04 -2.10
C PHE A 76 7.74 -5.02 -2.96
N SER A 77 7.70 -4.27 -4.05
CA SER A 77 8.89 -4.02 -4.87
C SER A 77 8.86 -2.62 -5.49
N ALA A 78 10.02 -2.15 -5.92
CA ALA A 78 10.08 -1.06 -6.89
C ALA A 78 9.68 -1.56 -8.28
N PRO A 79 8.95 -0.76 -9.09
CA PRO A 79 8.63 -1.12 -10.48
C PRO A 79 9.86 -1.55 -11.31
N ARG A 80 11.01 -0.90 -11.09
CA ARG A 80 12.26 -1.17 -11.82
C ARG A 80 12.86 -2.55 -11.54
N ARG A 81 12.54 -3.14 -10.39
CA ARG A 81 13.17 -4.37 -9.89
C ARG A 81 12.19 -5.51 -9.63
N TYR A 82 10.89 -5.24 -9.78
CA TYR A 82 9.82 -6.22 -9.66
C TYR A 82 10.10 -7.52 -10.42
N HIS A 83 10.44 -7.44 -11.72
CA HIS A 83 10.73 -8.62 -12.52
C HIS A 83 11.86 -9.50 -11.95
N ARG A 84 12.93 -8.90 -11.39
CA ARG A 84 14.04 -9.64 -10.78
C ARG A 84 13.67 -10.27 -9.45
N MET A 85 12.88 -9.56 -8.64
CA MET A 85 12.33 -10.11 -7.41
C MET A 85 11.44 -11.31 -7.71
N VAL A 86 10.53 -11.20 -8.69
CA VAL A 86 9.63 -12.29 -9.10
C VAL A 86 10.43 -13.50 -9.57
N CYS A 87 11.40 -13.34 -10.47
CA CYS A 87 12.25 -14.47 -10.89
C CYS A 87 12.95 -15.14 -9.70
N GLY A 88 13.52 -14.36 -8.76
CA GLY A 88 14.18 -14.93 -7.59
C GLY A 88 13.23 -15.73 -6.68
N LEU A 89 11.99 -15.26 -6.51
CA LEU A 89 10.96 -15.97 -5.76
C LEU A 89 10.47 -17.24 -6.46
N GLU A 90 10.30 -17.20 -7.79
CA GLU A 90 9.98 -18.38 -8.60
C GLU A 90 11.09 -19.43 -8.54
N ASP A 91 12.34 -18.99 -8.70
CA ASP A 91 13.54 -19.84 -8.59
C ASP A 91 13.60 -20.51 -7.19
N ALA A 92 13.15 -19.81 -6.14
CA ALA A 92 13.05 -20.35 -4.78
C ALA A 92 11.88 -21.34 -4.59
N GLY A 93 10.96 -21.43 -5.54
CA GLY A 93 9.83 -22.37 -5.55
C GLY A 93 8.46 -21.78 -5.23
N PHE A 94 8.33 -20.46 -5.14
CA PHE A 94 7.01 -19.83 -4.98
C PHE A 94 6.20 -19.90 -6.28
N LEU A 95 4.89 -20.10 -6.15
CA LEU A 95 3.93 -19.90 -7.24
C LEU A 95 3.49 -18.44 -7.26
N ILE A 96 3.69 -17.76 -8.38
CA ILE A 96 3.19 -16.40 -8.57
C ILE A 96 1.72 -16.47 -8.97
N LYS A 97 0.85 -15.87 -8.17
CA LYS A 97 -0.60 -15.94 -8.35
C LYS A 97 -1.15 -14.70 -9.02
N ASP A 98 -0.65 -13.52 -8.63
CA ASP A 98 -1.08 -12.23 -9.16
C ASP A 98 -0.05 -11.14 -8.80
N MET A 99 -0.31 -9.94 -9.29
CA MET A 99 0.34 -8.71 -8.86
C MET A 99 -0.73 -7.75 -8.33
N ILE A 100 -0.64 -7.39 -7.05
CA ILE A 100 -1.42 -6.31 -6.49
C ILE A 100 -0.66 -5.01 -6.77
N ASN A 101 -1.27 -4.05 -7.44
CA ASN A 101 -0.64 -2.77 -7.73
C ASN A 101 -1.18 -1.68 -6.80
N TRP A 102 -0.30 -1.00 -6.07
CA TRP A 102 -0.69 0.13 -5.21
C TRP A 102 -0.32 1.45 -5.87
N GLU A 103 -1.32 2.19 -6.32
CA GLU A 103 -1.18 3.50 -6.96
C GLU A 103 -1.20 4.64 -5.93
N TYR A 104 -0.28 5.60 -6.07
CA TYR A 104 -0.19 6.76 -5.20
C TYR A 104 0.12 8.06 -5.96
N GLY A 105 -0.65 9.10 -5.69
CA GLY A 105 -0.52 10.39 -6.40
C GLY A 105 0.66 11.24 -5.93
N THR A 106 1.20 10.95 -4.74
CA THR A 106 2.14 11.82 -4.01
C THR A 106 3.62 11.55 -4.28
N GLY A 107 3.97 10.73 -5.28
CA GLY A 107 5.37 10.42 -5.60
C GLY A 107 6.19 11.68 -5.93
N TRP A 108 7.44 11.73 -5.46
CA TRP A 108 8.39 12.76 -5.85
C TRP A 108 9.19 12.30 -7.08
N PRO A 109 9.36 13.12 -8.13
CA PRO A 109 10.19 12.77 -9.28
C PRO A 109 11.63 12.52 -8.83
N LYS A 110 12.07 11.26 -8.85
CA LYS A 110 13.48 10.89 -8.61
C LYS A 110 14.25 10.96 -9.91
N ASN A 111 14.16 12.12 -10.53
CA ASN A 111 14.73 12.44 -11.82
C ASN A 111 16.03 13.23 -11.59
N LEU A 112 17.14 12.80 -12.19
CA LEU A 112 18.34 13.65 -12.26
C LEU A 112 18.15 14.61 -13.43
N ASP A 113 18.11 15.91 -13.16
CA ASP A 113 18.12 16.95 -14.18
C ASP A 113 19.49 16.96 -14.87
N ILE A 114 19.53 16.57 -16.15
CA ILE A 114 20.77 16.45 -16.92
C ILE A 114 21.39 17.82 -17.17
N SER A 115 20.56 18.84 -17.39
CA SER A 115 21.03 20.20 -17.61
C SER A 115 21.78 20.74 -16.38
N LEU A 116 21.23 20.53 -15.18
CA LEU A 116 21.86 20.96 -13.94
C LEU A 116 23.10 20.11 -13.59
N ALA A 117 23.09 18.82 -13.92
CA ALA A 117 24.24 17.94 -13.72
C ALA A 117 25.43 18.35 -14.60
N ILE A 118 25.20 18.53 -15.91
CA ILE A 118 26.23 19.00 -16.85
C ILE A 118 26.73 20.38 -16.43
N ASN A 119 25.80 21.30 -16.08
CA ASN A 119 26.16 22.65 -15.67
C ASN A 119 27.07 22.62 -14.44
N LYS A 120 26.77 21.78 -13.46
CA LYS A 120 27.61 21.60 -12.27
C LYS A 120 28.99 21.03 -12.64
N ASP A 121 29.05 19.99 -13.46
CA ASP A 121 30.30 19.33 -13.86
C ASP A 121 31.21 20.25 -14.67
N LEU A 122 30.62 21.18 -15.44
CA LEU A 122 31.34 22.22 -16.18
C LEU A 122 31.62 23.49 -15.36
N GLY A 123 31.31 23.49 -14.05
CA GLY A 123 31.54 24.65 -13.17
C GLY A 123 30.67 25.87 -13.49
N GLY A 124 29.52 25.67 -14.11
CA GLY A 124 28.53 26.70 -14.38
C GLY A 124 27.65 27.00 -13.17
N SER A 125 27.22 28.26 -13.03
CA SER A 125 26.25 28.67 -12.01
C SER A 125 24.81 28.38 -12.46
N ILE A 126 23.88 28.31 -11.51
CA ILE A 126 22.46 28.06 -11.74
C ILE A 126 21.70 29.36 -11.47
N LYS A 127 20.84 29.78 -12.38
CA LYS A 127 19.89 30.87 -12.15
C LYS A 127 18.60 30.28 -11.56
N GLN A 128 18.10 30.84 -10.47
CA GLN A 128 16.79 30.51 -9.90
C GLN A 128 16.07 31.81 -9.52
N GLY A 129 15.09 32.21 -10.31
CA GLY A 129 14.53 33.56 -10.27
C GLY A 129 15.63 34.63 -10.36
N ASN A 130 15.74 35.45 -9.31
CA ASN A 130 16.77 36.51 -9.20
C ASN A 130 18.08 36.06 -8.53
N MET A 131 18.17 34.80 -8.08
CA MET A 131 19.39 34.27 -7.47
C MET A 131 20.32 33.63 -8.51
N ILE A 132 21.62 33.80 -8.31
CA ILE A 132 22.66 32.95 -8.89
C ILE A 132 23.14 32.02 -7.81
N ILE A 133 23.17 30.72 -8.09
CA ILE A 133 23.77 29.70 -7.23
C ILE A 133 25.06 29.25 -7.89
N ASP A 134 26.19 29.51 -7.25
CA ASP A 134 27.51 29.14 -7.72
C ASP A 134 27.72 27.61 -7.65
N PRO A 135 28.71 27.07 -8.37
CA PRO A 135 28.97 25.63 -8.41
C PRO A 135 29.28 25.01 -7.03
N ASP A 136 29.79 25.81 -6.09
CA ASP A 136 30.06 25.41 -4.71
C ASP A 136 28.82 25.43 -3.79
N GLY A 137 27.67 25.84 -4.34
CA GLY A 137 26.38 25.92 -3.66
C GLY A 137 26.12 27.24 -2.93
N GLN A 138 27.01 28.24 -3.04
CA GLN A 138 26.75 29.58 -2.52
C GLN A 138 25.71 30.31 -3.39
N SER A 139 24.79 31.04 -2.77
CA SER A 139 23.73 31.75 -3.49
C SER A 139 23.86 33.26 -3.33
N HIS A 140 23.85 33.99 -4.44
CA HIS A 140 23.91 35.44 -4.53
C HIS A 140 22.60 35.99 -5.12
N ASP A 141 21.87 36.81 -4.37
CA ASP A 141 20.71 37.55 -4.92
C ASP A 141 21.24 38.75 -5.72
N LYS A 142 20.89 38.83 -7.01
CA LYS A 142 21.28 39.96 -7.87
C LYS A 142 20.75 41.32 -7.37
N ARG A 143 19.75 41.34 -6.49
CA ARG A 143 19.21 42.58 -5.88
C ARG A 143 20.06 43.11 -4.73
N LYS A 144 21.10 42.40 -4.28
CA LYS A 144 22.08 42.92 -3.29
C LYS A 144 23.08 43.90 -3.92
N LYS A 145 22.58 44.94 -4.59
CA LYS A 145 23.23 46.26 -4.60
C LYS A 145 22.21 47.23 -3.99
N ILE A 146 22.54 47.76 -2.81
CA ILE A 146 21.78 48.69 -1.95
C ILE A 146 20.97 47.99 -0.85
N GLY A 147 21.45 48.13 0.39
CA GLY A 147 20.94 47.46 1.59
C GLY A 147 19.52 47.87 2.00
N LYS A 148 18.53 47.08 1.60
CA LYS A 148 17.25 46.98 2.31
C LYS A 148 16.85 45.51 2.54
N PRO A 149 16.19 45.17 3.66
CA PRO A 149 15.71 43.82 3.95
C PRO A 149 14.65 43.37 2.93
N LEU A 150 14.53 42.04 2.73
CA LEU A 150 13.62 41.41 1.77
C LEU A 150 12.12 41.70 2.00
N THR A 151 11.75 42.29 3.14
CA THR A 151 10.35 42.50 3.53
C THR A 151 9.64 43.65 2.81
N ASP A 152 10.38 44.53 2.14
CA ASP A 152 9.82 45.78 1.57
C ASP A 152 9.55 45.73 0.05
N TYR A 153 9.96 44.68 -0.67
CA TYR A 153 9.81 44.63 -2.14
C TYR A 153 8.50 43.98 -2.62
N CYS A 154 7.62 43.55 -1.72
CA CYS A 154 6.33 42.93 -2.10
C CYS A 154 5.24 43.94 -2.51
N TYR A 155 5.54 45.24 -2.61
CA TYR A 155 4.56 46.29 -2.92
C TYR A 155 4.91 47.20 -4.10
N SER A 156 5.79 46.80 -5.02
CA SER A 156 5.99 47.51 -6.29
C SER A 156 5.59 46.64 -7.49
N GLY A 157 4.29 46.56 -7.75
CA GLY A 157 3.62 46.66 -9.07
C GLY A 157 4.10 45.87 -10.29
N GLY A 158 5.09 44.98 -10.19
CA GLY A 158 5.50 44.09 -11.27
C GLY A 158 4.89 42.72 -11.04
N ILE A 159 4.04 42.28 -11.95
CA ILE A 159 3.61 40.88 -12.04
C ILE A 159 4.88 40.09 -12.41
N ILE A 160 5.54 39.50 -11.42
CA ILE A 160 6.45 38.38 -11.66
C ILE A 160 5.53 37.16 -11.64
N GLU A 161 5.43 36.45 -12.75
CA GLU A 161 4.67 35.20 -12.77
C GLU A 161 5.30 34.23 -11.77
N GLU A 162 4.46 33.61 -10.93
CA GLU A 162 4.87 32.78 -9.79
C GLU A 162 5.76 31.59 -10.21
N GLU A 163 5.68 31.20 -11.49
CA GLU A 163 6.45 30.13 -12.14
C GLU A 163 7.95 30.46 -12.30
N ASP A 164 8.33 31.73 -12.52
CA ASP A 164 9.73 32.15 -12.70
C ASP A 164 10.58 32.10 -11.41
N LEU A 165 9.94 32.01 -10.25
CA LEU A 165 10.62 32.07 -8.94
C LEU A 165 11.29 30.75 -8.53
N TYR A 166 10.85 29.63 -9.08
CA TYR A 166 11.26 28.30 -8.64
C TYR A 166 12.08 27.53 -9.66
N GLU A 167 12.00 27.91 -10.93
CA GLU A 167 12.66 27.20 -12.02
C GLU A 167 14.18 27.40 -11.98
N LYS A 168 14.93 26.30 -12.12
CA LYS A 168 16.40 26.30 -12.11
C LYS A 168 16.90 26.19 -13.53
N VAL A 169 17.52 27.26 -14.01
CA VAL A 169 18.04 27.34 -15.38
C VAL A 169 19.57 27.31 -15.33
N PRO A 170 20.24 26.38 -16.05
CA PRO A 170 21.69 26.37 -16.14
C PRO A 170 22.19 27.60 -16.93
N THR A 171 23.36 28.11 -16.60
CA THR A 171 23.96 29.26 -17.32
C THR A 171 24.89 28.83 -18.46
N ASN A 172 25.38 27.59 -18.43
CA ASN A 172 26.25 27.05 -19.46
C ASN A 172 25.45 26.67 -20.73
N VAL A 173 25.95 27.06 -21.91
CA VAL A 173 25.29 26.82 -23.21
C VAL A 173 25.18 25.33 -23.55
N GLU A 174 26.18 24.51 -23.22
CA GLU A 174 26.13 23.06 -23.45
C GLU A 174 25.11 22.40 -22.52
N ALA A 175 24.98 22.88 -21.29
CA ALA A 175 23.96 22.42 -20.35
C ALA A 175 22.54 22.80 -20.79
N LEU A 176 22.34 24.01 -21.32
CA LEU A 176 21.05 24.50 -21.82
C LEU A 176 20.48 23.63 -22.96
N LYS A 177 21.33 22.97 -23.77
CA LYS A 177 20.87 22.02 -24.80
C LYS A 177 20.08 20.85 -24.20
N TRP A 178 20.31 20.54 -22.92
CA TRP A 178 19.64 19.48 -22.18
C TRP A 178 18.59 20.00 -21.20
N TYR A 179 18.19 21.26 -21.33
CA TYR A 179 17.16 21.85 -20.49
C TYR A 179 15.83 21.08 -20.57
N GLY A 180 15.27 20.73 -19.41
CA GLY A 180 14.06 19.89 -19.32
C GLY A 180 14.28 18.38 -19.50
N TRP A 181 15.52 17.93 -19.76
CA TRP A 181 15.84 16.50 -19.89
C TRP A 181 16.21 15.87 -18.54
N GLY A 182 15.80 14.63 -18.35
CA GLY A 182 16.13 13.87 -17.16
C GLY A 182 16.23 12.36 -17.38
N THR A 183 16.59 11.65 -16.31
CA THR A 183 16.90 10.21 -16.30
C THR A 183 15.76 9.30 -15.85
N GLY A 184 14.61 9.82 -15.43
CA GLY A 184 13.53 8.94 -14.97
C GLY A 184 12.16 9.58 -14.78
N LEU A 185 11.14 8.71 -14.80
CA LEU A 185 9.76 9.08 -14.52
C LEU A 185 9.51 9.23 -13.02
N LYS A 186 8.51 10.03 -12.66
CA LYS A 186 7.95 10.05 -11.31
C LYS A 186 7.33 8.68 -11.02
N PRO A 187 7.74 7.98 -9.95
CA PRO A 187 7.06 6.76 -9.54
C PRO A 187 5.66 7.12 -9.03
N ALA A 188 4.66 6.40 -9.51
CA ALA A 188 3.25 6.59 -9.13
C ALA A 188 2.56 5.29 -8.71
N HIS A 189 3.31 4.18 -8.74
CA HIS A 189 2.81 2.88 -8.31
C HIS A 189 3.91 2.04 -7.67
N GLU A 190 3.48 1.08 -6.86
CA GLU A 190 4.30 0.06 -6.24
C GLU A 190 3.66 -1.31 -6.45
N PRO A 191 4.31 -2.20 -7.21
CA PRO A 191 3.83 -3.56 -7.36
C PRO A 191 4.10 -4.37 -6.09
N ILE A 192 3.13 -5.20 -5.72
CA ILE A 192 3.15 -6.13 -4.61
C ILE A 192 2.91 -7.51 -5.21
N VAL A 193 3.91 -8.39 -5.18
CA VAL A 193 3.72 -9.76 -5.69
C VAL A 193 2.81 -10.52 -4.73
N LEU A 194 1.79 -11.19 -5.28
CA LEU A 194 1.00 -12.18 -4.57
C LEU A 194 1.56 -13.55 -4.92
N ALA A 195 2.34 -14.12 -4.01
CA ALA A 195 2.97 -15.42 -4.17
C ALA A 195 2.35 -16.45 -3.22
N GLN A 196 2.50 -17.74 -3.53
CA GLN A 196 1.98 -18.83 -2.73
C GLN A 196 3.00 -19.96 -2.68
N LYS A 197 3.22 -20.56 -1.51
CA LYS A 197 3.90 -21.86 -1.46
C LYS A 197 3.00 -22.92 -2.13
N PRO A 198 3.51 -23.81 -3.00
CA PRO A 198 2.71 -24.87 -3.58
C PRO A 198 1.86 -25.61 -2.53
N PRO A 199 0.53 -25.73 -2.72
CA PRO A 199 -0.32 -26.49 -1.81
C PRO A 199 -0.08 -27.99 -1.96
N GLU A 200 -0.41 -28.75 -0.92
CA GLU A 200 -0.41 -30.21 -0.94
C GLU A 200 -1.81 -30.75 -1.25
N GLY A 201 -1.94 -31.56 -2.30
CA GLY A 201 -3.22 -32.12 -2.72
C GLY A 201 -4.18 -31.05 -3.28
N THR A 202 -5.48 -31.23 -3.07
CA THR A 202 -6.48 -30.23 -3.44
C THR A 202 -6.45 -29.04 -2.48
N TYR A 203 -6.94 -27.87 -2.92
CA TYR A 203 -7.05 -26.69 -2.05
C TYR A 203 -7.86 -26.97 -0.77
N ALA A 204 -8.92 -27.77 -0.85
CA ALA A 204 -9.74 -28.11 0.31
C ALA A 204 -8.97 -28.97 1.32
N GLU A 205 -8.28 -30.02 0.87
CA GLU A 205 -7.44 -30.87 1.72
C GLU A 205 -6.30 -30.06 2.36
N ASN A 206 -5.64 -29.21 1.59
CA ASN A 206 -4.57 -28.34 2.09
C ASN A 206 -5.06 -27.41 3.20
N VAL A 207 -6.22 -26.75 2.99
CA VAL A 207 -6.80 -25.85 3.99
C VAL A 207 -7.19 -26.61 5.26
N LEU A 208 -7.79 -27.80 5.14
CA LEU A 208 -8.15 -28.62 6.30
C LEU A 208 -6.91 -29.10 7.07
N LYS A 209 -5.81 -29.41 6.37
CA LYS A 209 -4.55 -29.89 6.97
C LYS A 209 -3.73 -28.76 7.60
N TRP A 210 -3.54 -27.66 6.88
CA TRP A 210 -2.58 -26.61 7.22
C TRP A 210 -3.20 -25.34 7.77
N GLY A 211 -4.52 -25.15 7.59
CA GLY A 211 -5.24 -23.92 7.96
C GLY A 211 -4.95 -22.73 7.03
N VAL A 212 -4.29 -22.96 5.90
CA VAL A 212 -3.91 -21.95 4.89
C VAL A 212 -4.16 -22.50 3.48
N GLY A 213 -4.21 -21.63 2.47
CA GLY A 213 -4.51 -22.03 1.08
C GLY A 213 -5.51 -21.15 0.36
N ALA A 214 -6.19 -20.24 1.07
CA ALA A 214 -7.22 -19.36 0.54
C ALA A 214 -6.98 -17.88 0.89
N LEU A 215 -7.46 -16.99 0.03
CA LEU A 215 -7.54 -15.55 0.30
C LEU A 215 -8.84 -15.22 1.05
N ASN A 216 -8.78 -14.29 2.00
CA ASN A 216 -9.94 -13.84 2.77
C ASN A 216 -10.76 -12.79 1.99
N ILE A 217 -11.37 -13.23 0.89
CA ILE A 217 -12.14 -12.38 -0.01
C ILE A 217 -13.24 -11.62 0.75
N ASN A 218 -13.98 -12.31 1.61
CA ASN A 218 -15.15 -11.70 2.27
C ASN A 218 -14.76 -10.58 3.24
N ALA A 219 -13.63 -10.70 3.94
CA ALA A 219 -13.15 -9.65 4.86
C ALA A 219 -12.48 -8.47 4.13
N CYS A 220 -12.12 -8.66 2.85
CA CYS A 220 -11.51 -7.64 2.00
C CYS A 220 -12.45 -7.12 0.90
N ARG A 221 -13.75 -7.43 0.98
CA ARG A 221 -14.74 -6.85 0.07
C ARG A 221 -14.75 -5.33 0.19
N ILE A 222 -14.91 -4.65 -0.94
CA ILE A 222 -14.99 -3.19 -0.98
C ILE A 222 -16.43 -2.80 -0.62
N ASN A 223 -16.56 -1.99 0.41
CA ASN A 223 -17.85 -1.60 0.97
C ASN A 223 -18.64 -0.71 0.00
N TYR A 224 -19.95 -0.68 0.20
CA TYR A 224 -20.89 0.21 -0.47
C TYR A 224 -21.95 0.67 0.53
N ASP A 225 -22.68 1.72 0.17
CA ASP A 225 -23.80 2.21 0.97
C ASP A 225 -25.02 1.28 0.78
N LYS A 226 -25.23 0.39 1.75
CA LYS A 226 -26.34 -0.58 1.75
C LYS A 226 -27.72 0.08 1.70
N ASN A 227 -27.86 1.30 2.20
CA ASN A 227 -29.15 2.02 2.19
C ASN A 227 -29.55 2.48 0.78
N LYS A 228 -28.63 2.39 -0.19
CA LYS A 228 -28.84 2.74 -1.59
C LYS A 228 -28.89 1.52 -2.50
N GLU A 229 -28.92 0.30 -1.95
CA GLU A 229 -29.04 -0.93 -2.73
C GLU A 229 -30.34 -0.93 -3.55
N VAL A 230 -30.21 -0.98 -4.88
CA VAL A 230 -31.37 -1.18 -5.76
C VAL A 230 -31.61 -2.68 -5.84
N ASP A 231 -32.50 -3.13 -4.97
CA ASP A 231 -32.85 -4.54 -4.87
C ASP A 231 -33.58 -5.03 -6.13
N SER A 232 -32.95 -5.95 -6.84
CA SER A 232 -33.57 -6.68 -7.96
C SER A 232 -34.90 -7.37 -7.60
N ARG A 233 -35.25 -7.52 -6.30
CA ARG A 233 -36.56 -8.01 -5.84
C ARG A 233 -37.72 -7.08 -6.18
N ILE A 234 -37.50 -5.78 -6.44
CA ILE A 234 -38.54 -4.88 -6.96
C ILE A 234 -39.01 -5.36 -8.35
N TYR A 235 -38.11 -5.98 -9.12
CA TYR A 235 -38.38 -6.46 -10.48
C TYR A 235 -39.24 -7.73 -10.55
N ASN A 236 -39.31 -8.52 -9.46
CA ASN A 236 -40.03 -9.81 -9.44
C ASN A 236 -41.47 -9.72 -8.92
N ARG A 237 -41.89 -8.57 -8.35
CA ARG A 237 -43.26 -8.40 -7.83
C ARG A 237 -44.31 -8.26 -8.92
N GLU A 238 -43.92 -7.87 -10.13
CA GLU A 238 -44.87 -7.55 -11.22
C GLU A 238 -45.14 -8.70 -12.21
N LYS A 239 -44.48 -9.86 -12.11
CA LYS A 239 -44.61 -10.92 -13.14
C LYS A 239 -45.05 -12.31 -12.70
N ASN A 240 -45.54 -12.52 -11.48
CA ASN A 240 -46.02 -13.84 -11.03
C ASN A 240 -45.04 -14.99 -11.37
N ILE A 241 -43.73 -14.73 -11.30
CA ILE A 241 -42.73 -15.77 -11.50
C ILE A 241 -42.71 -16.57 -10.20
N THR A 242 -43.12 -17.83 -10.30
CA THR A 242 -43.21 -18.78 -9.18
C THR A 242 -41.91 -18.80 -8.37
N ARG A 243 -42.06 -18.56 -7.07
CA ARG A 243 -40.99 -18.51 -6.07
C ARG A 243 -40.17 -19.80 -6.07
N GLY A 244 -38.93 -19.74 -6.53
CA GLY A 244 -37.86 -20.60 -6.02
C GLY A 244 -37.28 -19.95 -4.77
N HIS A 245 -37.77 -20.32 -3.59
CA HIS A 245 -37.16 -19.94 -2.31
C HIS A 245 -35.77 -20.58 -2.21
N HIS A 246 -34.73 -19.85 -2.59
CA HIS A 246 -33.37 -20.18 -2.17
C HIS A 246 -32.75 -18.94 -1.56
N GLU A 247 -32.60 -18.98 -0.24
CA GLU A 247 -31.89 -17.98 0.59
C GLU A 247 -30.41 -17.85 0.17
N ASN A 248 -29.94 -18.77 -0.68
CA ASN A 248 -28.62 -18.81 -1.26
C ASN A 248 -28.63 -18.85 -2.79
N ALA A 249 -28.69 -17.66 -3.41
CA ALA A 249 -28.33 -17.34 -4.82
C ALA A 249 -28.95 -18.25 -5.89
N THR A 250 -29.82 -17.69 -6.73
CA THR A 250 -30.21 -18.33 -7.99
C THR A 250 -29.02 -18.34 -8.95
N LEU A 251 -28.24 -19.42 -8.93
CA LEU A 251 -27.42 -19.85 -10.07
C LEU A 251 -28.38 -20.04 -11.26
N LYS A 252 -28.29 -19.20 -12.28
CA LYS A 252 -28.81 -19.57 -13.59
C LYS A 252 -27.72 -20.36 -14.28
N TYR A 253 -27.95 -21.67 -14.42
CA TYR A 253 -27.14 -22.52 -15.28
C TYR A 253 -27.20 -21.97 -16.70
N ALA A 254 -26.04 -21.80 -17.33
CA ALA A 254 -25.99 -21.74 -18.78
C ALA A 254 -26.34 -23.14 -19.35
N PRO A 255 -26.84 -23.23 -20.59
CA PRO A 255 -27.27 -24.50 -21.19
C PRO A 255 -26.16 -25.56 -21.27
N ASP A 256 -24.90 -25.17 -21.08
CA ASP A 256 -23.70 -26.00 -21.08
C ASP A 256 -23.33 -26.55 -19.68
N GLY A 257 -24.13 -26.27 -18.64
CA GLY A 257 -23.88 -26.75 -17.28
C GLY A 257 -22.88 -25.91 -16.48
N ASN A 258 -22.29 -24.86 -17.08
CA ASN A 258 -21.45 -23.92 -16.36
C ASN A 258 -22.32 -22.87 -15.67
N GLY A 259 -22.38 -22.93 -14.33
CA GLY A 259 -23.11 -21.95 -13.54
C GLY A 259 -22.42 -20.59 -13.57
N PHE A 260 -23.09 -19.54 -14.07
CA PHE A 260 -22.61 -18.18 -13.87
C PHE A 260 -22.92 -17.76 -12.42
N PRO A 261 -21.92 -17.43 -11.58
CA PRO A 261 -22.16 -17.02 -10.21
C PRO A 261 -22.88 -15.67 -10.20
N MET A 262 -24.18 -15.69 -9.93
CA MET A 262 -24.95 -14.46 -9.79
C MET A 262 -24.49 -13.73 -8.52
N TYR A 263 -24.04 -12.50 -8.70
CA TYR A 263 -23.44 -11.69 -7.64
C TYR A 263 -24.46 -11.34 -6.55
N LYS A 264 -24.14 -11.54 -5.25
CA LYS A 264 -24.96 -11.08 -4.12
C LYS A 264 -24.47 -9.69 -3.67
N PRO A 265 -25.18 -8.57 -3.95
CA PRO A 265 -24.72 -7.22 -3.61
C PRO A 265 -24.48 -7.01 -2.12
N GLN A 266 -25.28 -7.66 -1.27
CA GLN A 266 -25.26 -7.55 0.20
C GLN A 266 -23.91 -7.74 0.90
N LYS A 267 -22.94 -8.39 0.23
CA LYS A 267 -21.60 -8.66 0.79
C LYS A 267 -20.56 -7.57 0.47
N GLY A 268 -20.82 -6.66 -0.48
CA GLY A 268 -19.84 -5.70 -1.00
C GLY A 268 -18.98 -6.26 -2.13
N ARG A 269 -18.35 -5.37 -2.91
CA ARG A 269 -17.57 -5.61 -4.14
C ARG A 269 -16.42 -6.61 -3.93
N TRP A 270 -16.11 -7.40 -4.97
CA TRP A 270 -14.90 -8.23 -4.92
C TRP A 270 -13.67 -7.32 -4.77
N PRO A 271 -12.67 -7.72 -3.96
CA PRO A 271 -11.39 -7.02 -3.94
C PRO A 271 -10.73 -7.07 -5.30
N SER A 272 -10.22 -5.92 -5.75
CA SER A 272 -9.38 -5.79 -6.93
C SER A 272 -7.90 -6.05 -6.59
N ASN A 273 -7.12 -6.45 -7.59
CA ASN A 273 -5.66 -6.39 -7.54
C ASN A 273 -5.10 -4.97 -7.81
N LEU A 274 -5.95 -3.94 -7.78
CA LEU A 274 -5.56 -2.53 -7.80
C LEU A 274 -5.99 -1.86 -6.50
N LEU A 275 -5.06 -1.20 -5.83
CA LEU A 275 -5.26 -0.43 -4.61
C LEU A 275 -4.89 1.03 -4.87
N LEU A 276 -5.63 1.97 -4.28
CA LEU A 276 -5.38 3.40 -4.44
C LEU A 276 -4.95 4.01 -3.10
N ASP A 277 -4.06 5.00 -3.11
CA ASP A 277 -3.99 5.96 -2.00
C ASP A 277 -5.14 6.99 -2.11
N SER A 278 -5.26 7.86 -1.10
CA SER A 278 -6.33 8.86 -1.08
C SER A 278 -6.23 9.88 -2.23
N THR A 279 -5.02 10.21 -2.68
CA THR A 279 -4.81 11.19 -3.74
C THR A 279 -5.15 10.61 -5.11
N SER A 280 -4.71 9.38 -5.40
CA SER A 280 -5.06 8.66 -6.62
C SER A 280 -6.57 8.39 -6.70
N ALA A 281 -7.20 8.06 -5.57
CA ALA A 281 -8.65 7.92 -5.50
C ALA A 281 -9.37 9.24 -5.84
N GLU A 282 -8.93 10.37 -5.27
CA GLU A 282 -9.49 11.69 -5.56
C GLU A 282 -9.29 12.11 -7.03
N MET A 283 -8.10 11.86 -7.60
CA MET A 283 -7.81 12.11 -9.01
C MET A 283 -8.70 11.28 -9.93
N LEU A 284 -8.88 10.00 -9.61
CA LEU A 284 -9.77 9.11 -10.37
C LEU A 284 -11.23 9.58 -10.27
N ASP A 285 -11.68 10.00 -9.10
CA ASP A 285 -13.03 10.53 -8.91
C ASP A 285 -13.25 11.85 -9.65
N TYR A 286 -12.25 12.73 -9.67
CA TYR A 286 -12.28 13.97 -10.45
C TYR A 286 -12.42 13.69 -11.96
N GLN A 287 -11.64 12.74 -12.49
CA GLN A 287 -11.66 12.39 -13.91
C GLN A 287 -12.93 11.62 -14.32
N SER A 288 -13.35 10.67 -13.49
CA SER A 288 -14.52 9.83 -13.79
C SER A 288 -15.85 10.56 -13.58
N GLY A 289 -15.84 11.63 -12.78
CA GLY A 289 -17.06 12.29 -12.32
C GLY A 289 -17.91 11.37 -11.45
N ILE A 290 -19.06 11.86 -11.02
CA ILE A 290 -19.99 11.08 -10.21
C ILE A 290 -20.91 10.28 -11.14
N SER A 291 -20.83 8.96 -11.05
CA SER A 291 -21.76 8.03 -11.70
C SER A 291 -22.61 7.29 -10.67
N GLY A 292 -23.86 6.98 -11.04
CA GLY A 292 -24.73 6.12 -10.26
C GLY A 292 -25.01 4.81 -10.97
N GLY A 293 -25.18 3.74 -10.20
CA GLY A 293 -25.81 2.52 -10.73
C GLY A 293 -27.19 2.88 -11.31
N SER A 294 -27.42 2.58 -12.59
CA SER A 294 -28.72 2.85 -13.21
C SER A 294 -29.78 1.93 -12.62
N ASN A 295 -30.96 2.45 -12.26
CA ASN A 295 -32.13 1.58 -12.04
C ASN A 295 -32.31 0.69 -13.28
N PRO A 296 -32.54 -0.62 -13.14
CA PRO A 296 -32.79 -1.48 -14.29
C PRO A 296 -33.99 -0.90 -15.06
N LYS A 297 -33.73 -0.30 -16.24
CA LYS A 297 -34.82 0.27 -17.04
C LYS A 297 -35.70 -0.88 -17.53
N HIS A 298 -36.99 -0.77 -17.26
CA HIS A 298 -38.01 -1.62 -17.85
C HIS A 298 -38.17 -1.15 -19.29
N ASN A 299 -37.68 -1.88 -20.29
CA ASN A 299 -38.15 -1.72 -21.67
C ASN A 299 -37.80 -2.96 -22.50
N ASN A 300 -38.80 -3.49 -23.20
CA ASN A 300 -38.70 -4.58 -24.17
C ASN A 300 -37.91 -4.19 -25.45
N GLU A 301 -37.28 -3.01 -25.46
CA GLU A 301 -36.47 -2.49 -26.56
C GLU A 301 -35.15 -1.94 -26.01
N ILE A 302 -34.30 -2.82 -25.48
CA ILE A 302 -32.88 -2.49 -25.43
C ILE A 302 -32.37 -2.69 -26.85
N GLN A 303 -32.54 -1.66 -27.68
CA GLN A 303 -31.71 -1.54 -28.88
C GLN A 303 -30.26 -1.68 -28.42
N ARG A 304 -29.48 -2.51 -29.13
CA ARG A 304 -28.04 -2.69 -28.95
C ARG A 304 -27.33 -1.35 -29.15
N LYS A 305 -27.42 -0.43 -28.19
CA LYS A 305 -26.49 0.68 -28.05
C LYS A 305 -25.31 0.10 -27.27
N GLY A 306 -24.29 -0.33 -28.02
CA GLY A 306 -22.99 -0.65 -27.44
C GLY A 306 -22.51 0.49 -26.55
N PHE A 307 -21.87 0.16 -25.43
CA PHE A 307 -21.43 1.09 -24.38
C PHE A 307 -22.52 2.09 -23.95
N SER A 308 -23.16 1.83 -22.82
CA SER A 308 -24.20 2.72 -22.29
C SER A 308 -23.73 4.20 -22.27
N GLU A 309 -24.61 5.13 -22.62
CA GLU A 309 -24.42 6.59 -22.49
C GLU A 309 -24.06 7.03 -21.05
N ASN A 310 -24.08 6.10 -20.07
CA ASN A 310 -23.75 6.32 -18.65
C ASN A 310 -22.30 5.92 -18.27
N GLY A 311 -21.43 5.67 -19.25
CA GLY A 311 -20.01 5.41 -19.05
C GLY A 311 -19.67 3.94 -18.73
N PRO A 312 -18.40 3.55 -18.93
CA PRO A 312 -17.94 2.15 -18.92
C PRO A 312 -17.90 1.49 -17.53
N PHE A 313 -18.15 2.24 -16.46
CA PHE A 313 -17.93 1.79 -15.08
C PHE A 313 -19.14 1.10 -14.43
N ASN A 314 -20.33 1.16 -15.04
CA ASN A 314 -21.50 0.43 -14.51
C ASN A 314 -21.40 -1.09 -14.69
N ASP A 315 -20.51 -1.57 -15.56
CA ASP A 315 -20.38 -2.99 -15.91
C ASP A 315 -19.38 -3.75 -15.03
N LEU A 316 -18.58 -3.02 -14.23
CA LEU A 316 -17.61 -3.62 -13.31
C LEU A 316 -18.26 -4.20 -12.04
N SER A 317 -19.56 -3.97 -11.80
CA SER A 317 -20.24 -4.46 -10.60
C SER A 317 -20.80 -5.87 -10.70
N CYS A 318 -20.98 -6.43 -11.90
CA CYS A 318 -21.68 -7.70 -12.09
C CYS A 318 -21.50 -8.20 -13.53
N GLY A 319 -20.84 -9.34 -13.72
CA GLY A 319 -20.44 -9.86 -15.04
C GLY A 319 -21.60 -9.99 -16.03
N PHE A 320 -21.43 -9.48 -17.25
CA PHE A 320 -22.45 -9.37 -18.30
C PHE A 320 -23.14 -10.70 -18.69
N ASP A 321 -24.48 -10.75 -18.74
CA ASP A 321 -25.21 -11.75 -19.53
C ASP A 321 -25.48 -11.17 -20.94
N VAL A 322 -24.52 -11.40 -21.83
CA VAL A 322 -24.53 -10.95 -23.24
C VAL A 322 -25.75 -11.44 -24.05
N ASN A 323 -26.48 -12.45 -23.58
CA ASN A 323 -27.49 -13.11 -24.40
C ASN A 323 -28.94 -12.69 -24.11
N LYS A 324 -29.23 -11.95 -23.04
CA LYS A 324 -30.64 -11.68 -22.66
C LYS A 324 -31.03 -10.24 -22.38
N GLY A 325 -30.13 -9.26 -22.52
CA GLY A 325 -30.47 -7.85 -22.33
C GLY A 325 -31.10 -7.56 -20.97
N LYS A 326 -30.83 -8.37 -19.94
CA LYS A 326 -31.35 -8.16 -18.59
C LYS A 326 -30.22 -7.63 -17.72
N GLY A 327 -30.36 -6.39 -17.25
CA GLY A 327 -29.43 -5.79 -16.29
C GLY A 327 -29.32 -6.65 -15.04
N LEU A 328 -28.08 -6.95 -14.64
CA LEU A 328 -27.80 -7.65 -13.39
C LEU A 328 -27.95 -6.68 -12.22
N ALA A 329 -28.20 -7.24 -11.03
CA ALA A 329 -28.29 -6.47 -9.79
C ALA A 329 -27.03 -5.61 -9.60
N ASN A 330 -27.21 -4.31 -9.41
CA ASN A 330 -26.13 -3.37 -9.12
C ASN A 330 -26.18 -2.94 -7.64
N PHE A 331 -25.08 -2.34 -7.17
CA PHE A 331 -25.00 -1.89 -5.78
C PHE A 331 -25.86 -0.65 -5.48
N GLY A 332 -26.38 0.03 -6.52
CA GLY A 332 -27.21 1.24 -6.41
C GLY A 332 -26.52 2.46 -5.80
N ASP A 333 -25.23 2.36 -5.46
CA ASP A 333 -24.43 3.44 -4.91
C ASP A 333 -24.00 4.45 -6.00
N LYS A 334 -23.78 5.69 -5.55
CA LYS A 334 -23.34 6.82 -6.38
C LYS A 334 -22.00 7.32 -5.85
N GLY A 335 -21.07 7.63 -6.76
CA GLY A 335 -19.77 8.19 -6.42
C GLY A 335 -18.85 8.24 -7.64
N GLY A 336 -17.61 8.66 -7.44
CA GLY A 336 -16.57 8.51 -8.45
C GLY A 336 -16.09 7.05 -8.58
N ALA A 337 -15.26 6.75 -9.57
CA ALA A 337 -14.79 5.40 -9.87
C ALA A 337 -13.88 4.79 -8.79
N SER A 338 -13.33 5.57 -7.86
CA SER A 338 -12.55 5.05 -6.72
C SER A 338 -13.35 4.06 -5.86
N ARG A 339 -14.70 4.16 -5.84
CA ARG A 339 -15.60 3.25 -5.11
C ARG A 339 -15.49 1.77 -5.49
N PHE A 340 -14.86 1.47 -6.62
CA PHE A 340 -14.61 0.10 -7.08
C PHE A 340 -13.29 -0.48 -6.58
N PHE A 341 -12.46 0.32 -5.89
CA PHE A 341 -11.12 -0.05 -5.44
C PHE A 341 -10.99 0.15 -3.93
N TYR A 342 -10.11 -0.64 -3.31
CA TYR A 342 -9.73 -0.37 -1.93
C TYR A 342 -8.82 0.85 -1.88
N CYS A 343 -9.18 1.83 -1.05
CA CYS A 343 -8.42 3.06 -0.87
C CYS A 343 -7.66 3.03 0.47
N ALA A 344 -6.35 2.81 0.41
CA ALA A 344 -5.47 2.78 1.57
C ALA A 344 -5.06 4.19 1.99
N LYS A 345 -5.77 4.74 2.98
CA LYS A 345 -5.47 6.07 3.52
C LYS A 345 -4.33 6.04 4.54
N GLY A 346 -3.28 6.81 4.28
CA GLY A 346 -2.21 7.12 5.23
C GLY A 346 -2.49 8.40 6.02
N PHE A 347 -1.95 8.49 7.23
CA PHE A 347 -2.16 9.64 8.13
C PHE A 347 -0.82 10.19 8.63
N LYS A 348 -0.65 11.52 8.60
CA LYS A 348 0.61 12.19 8.98
C LYS A 348 1.16 11.75 10.35
N ASN A 349 0.27 11.51 11.31
CA ASN A 349 0.64 11.20 12.69
C ASN A 349 1.08 9.73 12.87
N GLU A 350 0.76 8.83 11.93
CA GLU A 350 1.07 7.40 12.04
C GLU A 350 2.59 7.11 12.02
N ARG A 351 3.35 7.99 11.35
CA ARG A 351 4.80 7.84 11.19
C ARG A 351 5.57 7.93 12.50
N ASN A 352 5.19 8.86 13.36
CA ASN A 352 5.93 9.16 14.60
C ASN A 352 5.24 8.62 15.85
N ALA A 353 4.04 8.05 15.74
CA ALA A 353 3.29 7.43 16.83
C ALA A 353 4.19 6.54 17.71
N GLY A 354 4.35 6.90 18.99
CA GLY A 354 5.16 6.20 19.99
C GLY A 354 6.66 6.58 20.03
N CYS A 355 7.11 7.39 19.08
CA CYS A 355 8.51 7.76 18.85
C CYS A 355 8.77 9.27 18.97
N GLU A 356 7.79 10.08 19.36
CA GLU A 356 7.81 11.56 19.30
C GLU A 356 8.99 12.19 20.07
N ASN A 357 9.43 11.50 21.14
CA ASN A 357 10.51 11.93 22.02
C ASN A 357 11.85 11.22 21.76
N LEU A 358 12.03 10.63 20.57
CA LEU A 358 13.30 10.06 20.14
C LEU A 358 14.11 11.07 19.32
N TYR A 359 15.40 11.12 19.61
CA TYR A 359 16.36 12.02 18.99
C TYR A 359 17.57 11.23 18.53
N TRP A 360 18.06 11.55 17.34
CA TRP A 360 19.09 10.81 16.64
C TRP A 360 20.15 11.75 16.07
N GLU A 361 21.41 11.33 16.15
CA GLU A 361 22.47 11.81 15.29
C GLU A 361 22.41 11.02 13.97
N ILE A 362 22.42 11.71 12.83
CA ILE A 362 22.38 11.09 11.50
C ILE A 362 23.79 10.57 11.20
N ASP A 363 24.01 9.31 11.53
CA ASP A 363 25.13 8.46 11.09
C ASP A 363 24.58 7.18 10.44
N GLU A 364 25.45 6.27 9.97
CA GLU A 364 25.02 5.00 9.35
C GLU A 364 24.16 4.11 10.28
N LYS A 365 24.22 4.35 11.60
CA LYS A 365 23.57 3.51 12.61
C LYS A 365 22.35 4.19 13.25
N PHE A 366 22.07 5.45 12.92
CA PHE A 366 21.19 6.34 13.68
C PHE A 366 21.47 6.24 15.19
N LYS A 367 22.58 6.83 15.64
CA LYS A 367 22.91 6.87 17.06
C LYS A 367 21.88 7.66 17.87
N LYS A 368 21.27 7.01 18.86
CA LYS A 368 20.32 7.65 19.79
C LYS A 368 21.04 8.65 20.69
N ILE A 369 20.48 9.85 20.82
CA ILE A 369 21.05 10.95 21.62
C ILE A 369 19.99 11.58 22.54
N THR A 370 20.44 12.40 23.48
CA THR A 370 19.54 13.21 24.33
C THR A 370 19.02 14.44 23.57
N LYS A 371 17.92 15.02 24.04
CA LYS A 371 17.38 16.28 23.48
C LYS A 371 18.42 17.41 23.52
N LYS A 372 19.17 17.54 24.61
CA LYS A 372 20.24 18.55 24.74
C LYS A 372 21.31 18.39 23.66
N GLN A 373 21.74 17.15 23.39
CA GLN A 373 22.70 16.89 22.31
C GLN A 373 22.11 17.16 20.92
N TYR A 374 20.84 16.82 20.70
CA TYR A 374 20.12 17.10 19.46
C TYR A 374 20.03 18.60 19.14
N ASP A 375 19.77 19.43 20.17
CA ASP A 375 19.67 20.88 20.01
C ASP A 375 21.02 21.52 19.65
N LEU A 376 22.13 20.89 20.06
CA LEU A 376 23.50 21.32 19.73
C LEU A 376 23.99 20.87 18.35
N LEU A 377 23.35 19.85 17.74
CA LEU A 377 23.74 19.36 16.42
C LEU A 377 23.22 20.26 15.28
N PRO A 378 23.99 20.43 14.20
CA PRO A 378 23.50 21.09 12.99
C PRO A 378 22.26 20.39 12.42
N PRO A 379 21.28 21.11 11.83
CA PRO A 379 20.06 20.52 11.27
C PRO A 379 20.30 19.34 10.30
N LYS A 380 21.38 19.38 9.51
CA LYS A 380 21.73 18.33 8.54
C LYS A 380 22.22 17.02 9.19
N LYS A 381 22.59 17.05 10.48
CA LYS A 381 23.15 15.91 11.22
C LYS A 381 22.22 15.36 12.29
N ARG A 382 20.97 15.83 12.35
CA ARG A 382 20.03 15.44 13.41
C ARG A 382 18.69 14.99 12.85
N ALA A 383 18.11 13.94 13.43
CA ALA A 383 16.77 13.46 13.12
C ALA A 383 15.94 13.27 14.40
N LYS A 384 14.63 13.48 14.30
CA LYS A 384 13.67 13.33 15.40
C LYS A 384 12.59 12.31 15.01
N GLY A 385 12.09 11.56 15.97
CA GLY A 385 10.97 10.65 15.75
C GLY A 385 11.40 9.32 15.15
N ASN A 386 10.62 8.81 14.20
CA ASN A 386 10.96 7.65 13.39
C ASN A 386 11.78 8.09 12.16
N PRO A 387 13.07 7.73 12.06
CA PRO A 387 13.94 8.20 10.98
C PRO A 387 13.78 7.42 9.67
N ILE A 388 12.88 6.43 9.58
CA ILE A 388 12.71 5.61 8.37
C ILE A 388 12.40 6.44 7.11
N SER A 389 13.07 6.22 6.00
CA SER A 389 12.90 7.09 4.83
C SER A 389 11.59 6.86 4.06
N ALA A 390 11.09 5.63 4.05
CA ALA A 390 9.82 5.26 3.44
C ALA A 390 9.01 4.41 4.43
N LEU A 391 7.75 4.77 4.67
CA LEU A 391 6.84 4.06 5.57
C LEU A 391 5.55 3.75 4.80
N LYS A 392 5.13 2.49 4.79
CA LYS A 392 3.82 2.12 4.22
C LYS A 392 2.67 2.59 5.12
N PRO A 393 1.54 3.04 4.57
CA PRO A 393 0.34 3.33 5.34
C PRO A 393 -0.11 2.12 6.16
N ILE A 394 -0.53 2.33 7.41
CA ILE A 394 -0.98 1.21 8.25
C ILE A 394 -2.19 0.53 7.64
N ASN A 395 -3.13 1.29 7.06
CA ASN A 395 -4.32 0.72 6.42
C ASN A 395 -4.00 -0.15 5.21
N LEU A 396 -2.92 0.14 4.47
CA LEU A 396 -2.44 -0.73 3.40
C LEU A 396 -1.98 -2.08 3.96
N MET A 397 -1.11 -2.04 4.98
CA MET A 397 -0.59 -3.27 5.59
C MET A 397 -1.70 -4.08 6.25
N ARG A 398 -2.69 -3.43 6.87
CA ARG A 398 -3.88 -4.06 7.43
C ARG A 398 -4.70 -4.82 6.38
N TYR A 399 -4.91 -4.21 5.22
CA TYR A 399 -5.61 -4.88 4.12
C TYR A 399 -4.85 -6.13 3.67
N LEU A 400 -3.53 -6.05 3.51
CA LEU A 400 -2.70 -7.17 3.07
C LEU A 400 -2.69 -8.31 4.09
N VAL A 401 -2.41 -8.04 5.37
CA VAL A 401 -2.40 -9.10 6.40
C VAL A 401 -3.78 -9.77 6.53
N ARG A 402 -4.88 -9.00 6.45
CA ARG A 402 -6.24 -9.54 6.48
C ARG A 402 -6.55 -10.41 5.27
N LEU A 403 -6.03 -10.04 4.10
CA LEU A 403 -6.27 -10.76 2.84
C LEU A 403 -5.65 -12.16 2.86
N VAL A 404 -4.45 -12.31 3.42
CA VAL A 404 -3.67 -13.56 3.30
C VAL A 404 -3.54 -14.39 4.57
N THR A 405 -3.94 -13.85 5.73
CA THR A 405 -3.70 -14.50 7.03
C THR A 405 -5.01 -15.06 7.61
N PRO A 406 -5.06 -16.35 7.98
CA PRO A 406 -6.20 -16.91 8.69
C PRO A 406 -6.30 -16.35 10.12
N PRO A 407 -7.49 -16.38 10.76
CA PRO A 407 -7.66 -15.97 12.16
C PRO A 407 -6.62 -16.62 13.09
N ASN A 408 -6.06 -15.85 14.02
CA ASN A 408 -4.97 -16.26 14.93
C ASN A 408 -3.67 -16.70 14.23
N GLY A 409 -3.57 -16.55 12.91
CA GLY A 409 -2.40 -16.88 12.12
C GLY A 409 -1.18 -16.04 12.47
N VAL A 410 -0.01 -16.55 12.10
CA VAL A 410 1.29 -15.91 12.31
C VAL A 410 1.79 -15.32 10.99
N VAL A 411 1.96 -14.01 10.96
CA VAL A 411 2.56 -13.25 9.85
C VAL A 411 4.06 -13.13 10.07
N LEU A 412 4.87 -13.50 9.08
CA LEU A 412 6.31 -13.25 9.06
C LEU A 412 6.62 -12.01 8.21
N ASP A 413 7.39 -11.09 8.78
CA ASP A 413 8.02 -9.99 8.06
C ASP A 413 9.55 -10.06 8.25
N PRO A 414 10.30 -10.59 7.27
CA PRO A 414 11.75 -10.73 7.38
C PRO A 414 12.50 -9.40 7.26
N PHE A 415 11.83 -8.30 6.89
CA PHE A 415 12.44 -6.97 6.71
C PHE A 415 11.55 -5.88 7.31
N ALA A 416 11.32 -5.99 8.62
CA ALA A 416 10.25 -5.28 9.31
C ALA A 416 10.40 -3.75 9.30
N GLY A 417 11.59 -3.19 9.04
CA GLY A 417 11.81 -1.75 9.00
C GLY A 417 11.43 -1.11 10.34
N SER A 418 10.41 -0.25 10.34
CA SER A 418 9.87 0.34 11.59
C SER A 418 8.66 -0.41 12.18
N GLY A 419 8.34 -1.60 11.71
CA GLY A 419 7.35 -2.51 12.29
C GLY A 419 5.90 -2.25 11.89
N THR A 420 5.64 -1.62 10.74
CA THR A 420 4.27 -1.35 10.26
C THR A 420 3.44 -2.62 10.09
N THR A 421 4.04 -3.71 9.62
CA THR A 421 3.39 -5.02 9.51
C THR A 421 2.91 -5.52 10.88
N GLY A 422 3.73 -5.39 11.92
CA GLY A 422 3.35 -5.77 13.29
C GLY A 422 2.22 -4.91 13.85
N ILE A 423 2.23 -3.59 13.56
CA ILE A 423 1.12 -2.70 13.93
C ILE A 423 -0.18 -3.16 13.25
N ALA A 424 -0.12 -3.49 11.96
CA ALA A 424 -1.27 -4.04 11.25
C ALA A 424 -1.76 -5.37 11.87
N CYS A 425 -0.84 -6.25 12.27
CA CYS A 425 -1.19 -7.49 12.95
C CYS A 425 -1.84 -7.25 14.32
N ILE A 426 -1.37 -6.29 15.12
CA ILE A 426 -1.99 -5.92 16.41
C ILE A 426 -3.46 -5.52 16.19
N ILE A 427 -3.71 -4.65 15.21
CA ILE A 427 -5.04 -4.08 14.95
C ILE A 427 -5.99 -5.14 14.37
N GLU A 428 -5.48 -6.02 13.51
CA GLU A 428 -6.28 -7.09 12.88
C GLU A 428 -6.29 -8.39 13.71
N GLU A 429 -5.69 -8.38 14.92
CA GLU A 429 -5.63 -9.50 15.87
C GLU A 429 -4.91 -10.76 15.32
N PHE A 430 -3.83 -10.55 14.57
CA PHE A 430 -2.92 -11.61 14.13
C PHE A 430 -1.65 -11.66 14.98
N ASN A 431 -1.05 -12.85 15.06
CA ASN A 431 0.28 -13.01 15.60
C ASN A 431 1.33 -12.58 14.56
N TYR A 432 2.49 -12.12 15.03
CA TYR A 432 3.54 -11.66 14.13
C TYR A 432 4.94 -12.08 14.56
N ILE A 433 5.82 -12.23 13.58
CA ILE A 433 7.26 -12.35 13.78
C ILE A 433 7.92 -11.32 12.87
N LEU A 434 8.56 -10.34 13.49
CA LEU A 434 9.28 -9.27 12.79
C LEU A 434 10.78 -9.51 12.91
N ILE A 435 11.50 -9.43 11.80
CA ILE A 435 12.97 -9.45 11.80
C ILE A 435 13.47 -8.14 11.22
N GLU A 436 14.43 -7.51 11.89
CA GLU A 436 15.08 -6.30 11.40
C GLU A 436 16.56 -6.31 11.80
N LYS A 437 17.43 -5.98 10.83
CA LYS A 437 18.89 -6.05 11.00
C LYS A 437 19.45 -4.88 11.78
N ARG A 438 18.88 -3.68 11.62
CA ARG A 438 19.41 -2.46 12.24
C ARG A 438 18.90 -2.32 13.68
N LYS A 439 19.83 -2.34 14.63
CA LYS A 439 19.55 -2.23 16.07
C LYS A 439 18.68 -1.04 16.47
N CYS A 440 18.90 0.14 15.88
CA CYS A 440 18.07 1.31 16.18
C CYS A 440 16.59 1.08 15.86
N PHE A 441 16.29 0.28 14.84
CA PHE A 441 14.93 -0.10 14.50
C PHE A 441 14.44 -1.27 15.36
N ALA A 442 15.17 -2.39 15.36
CA ALA A 442 14.78 -3.61 16.05
C ALA A 442 14.66 -3.47 17.57
N GLU A 443 15.57 -2.74 18.22
CA GLU A 443 15.66 -2.64 19.69
C GLU A 443 14.97 -1.39 20.25
N VAL A 444 14.73 -0.35 19.42
CA VAL A 444 14.17 0.93 19.90
C VAL A 444 12.87 1.31 19.20
N ILE A 445 12.85 1.44 17.87
CA ILE A 445 11.67 1.93 17.15
C ILE A 445 10.53 0.92 17.18
N ILE A 446 10.79 -0.34 16.80
CA ILE A 446 9.75 -1.39 16.70
C ILE A 446 9.07 -1.58 18.07
N PRO A 447 9.76 -1.85 19.18
CA PRO A 447 9.12 -2.08 20.47
C PRO A 447 8.27 -0.89 20.94
N ARG A 448 8.73 0.35 20.70
CA ARG A 448 7.98 1.55 21.08
C ARG A 448 6.73 1.76 20.26
N ARG A 449 6.81 1.53 18.94
CA ARG A 449 5.66 1.65 18.05
C ARG A 449 4.63 0.57 18.37
N LEU A 450 5.03 -0.69 18.48
CA LEU A 450 4.13 -1.79 18.81
C LEU A 450 3.40 -1.52 20.12
N LYS A 451 4.15 -1.19 21.20
CA LYS A 451 3.55 -0.83 22.51
C LYS A 451 2.55 0.32 22.43
N TRP A 452 2.83 1.33 21.60
CA TRP A 452 1.91 2.44 21.43
C TRP A 452 0.61 1.99 20.75
N TRP A 453 0.69 1.14 19.73
CA TRP A 453 -0.47 0.63 18.99
C TRP A 453 -1.21 -0.53 19.69
N GLU A 454 -0.72 -1.07 20.79
CA GLU A 454 -1.46 -2.06 21.62
C GLU A 454 -2.69 -1.45 22.30
N GLU A 455 -2.68 -0.15 22.54
CA GLU A 455 -3.77 0.58 23.19
C GLU A 455 -4.88 0.91 22.18
N PRO A 456 -6.09 0.32 22.29
CA PRO A 456 -7.15 0.47 21.29
C PRO A 456 -7.64 1.91 21.11
N SER A 457 -7.55 2.76 22.14
CA SER A 457 -7.94 4.18 22.02
C SER A 457 -7.10 4.94 20.99
N HIS A 458 -5.88 4.47 20.69
CA HIS A 458 -5.03 5.06 19.67
C HIS A 458 -5.45 4.71 18.23
N TRP A 459 -6.31 3.71 18.03
CA TRP A 459 -6.72 3.28 16.70
C TRP A 459 -7.66 4.27 16.01
N GLU A 460 -8.24 5.22 16.76
CA GLU A 460 -9.07 6.31 16.25
C GLU A 460 -8.35 7.18 15.21
N ILE A 461 -7.01 7.20 15.20
CA ILE A 461 -6.22 7.86 14.15
C ILE A 461 -6.56 7.28 12.76
N LEU A 462 -6.90 5.99 12.68
CA LEU A 462 -7.26 5.30 11.45
C LEU A 462 -8.75 5.51 11.17
N LYS A 463 -9.10 6.69 10.63
CA LYS A 463 -10.50 7.16 10.43
C LYS A 463 -11.43 6.21 9.65
N ASP A 464 -10.89 5.25 8.90
CA ASP A 464 -11.65 4.34 8.04
C ASP A 464 -11.88 2.94 8.66
N HIS A 465 -11.71 2.75 9.97
CA HIS A 465 -11.77 1.41 10.57
C HIS A 465 -13.20 0.81 10.50
N PRO A 466 -13.48 -0.19 9.65
CA PRO A 466 -14.81 -0.81 9.57
C PRO A 466 -15.16 -1.57 10.84
N LEU A 467 -14.11 -1.96 11.60
CA LEU A 467 -14.26 -2.54 12.93
C LEU A 467 -14.27 -1.48 14.05
N LEU A 468 -14.23 -0.15 13.85
CA LEU A 468 -14.39 0.77 15.01
C LEU A 468 -15.73 0.52 15.71
N SER A 469 -16.78 0.16 14.96
CA SER A 469 -18.06 -0.31 15.51
C SER A 469 -17.94 -1.69 16.20
N LYS A 470 -17.23 -2.66 15.60
CA LYS A 470 -17.01 -4.00 16.19
C LYS A 470 -16.00 -3.99 17.36
N ILE A 471 -15.08 -3.03 17.39
CA ILE A 471 -14.06 -2.81 18.41
C ILE A 471 -14.65 -1.98 19.54
N GLN A 472 -15.51 -0.99 19.28
CA GLN A 472 -16.37 -0.42 20.32
C GLN A 472 -17.22 -1.50 20.98
N ILE A 473 -17.80 -2.42 20.19
CA ILE A 473 -18.50 -3.60 20.74
C ILE A 473 -17.54 -4.52 21.52
N LYS A 474 -16.31 -4.78 21.06
CA LYS A 474 -15.32 -5.59 21.81
C LYS A 474 -14.77 -4.88 23.06
N ILE A 475 -14.61 -3.56 23.04
CA ILE A 475 -14.19 -2.72 24.18
C ILE A 475 -15.32 -2.72 25.21
N GLN A 476 -16.58 -2.55 24.78
CA GLN A 476 -17.78 -2.68 25.63
C GLN A 476 -17.93 -4.12 26.18
N LYS A 477 -17.63 -5.16 25.38
CA LYS A 477 -17.63 -6.57 25.81
C LYS A 477 -16.48 -6.91 26.77
N LYS A 478 -15.28 -6.35 26.59
CA LYS A 478 -14.16 -6.54 27.54
C LYS A 478 -14.41 -5.86 28.88
N GLN A 479 -15.20 -4.78 28.90
CA GLN A 479 -15.63 -4.10 30.12
C GLN A 479 -16.79 -4.83 30.84
N ASN A 480 -17.50 -5.75 30.16
CA ASN A 480 -18.62 -6.54 30.71
C ASN A 480 -18.41 -8.06 30.47
N ILE A 481 -17.69 -8.69 31.40
CA ILE A 481 -17.55 -10.11 31.80
C ILE A 481 -18.26 -11.24 31.00
N SER A 482 -17.56 -12.39 30.95
CA SER A 482 -17.96 -13.81 30.74
C SER A 482 -17.87 -14.36 29.31
N LEU A 483 -16.81 -15.14 29.08
CA LEU A 483 -16.62 -16.01 27.92
C LEU A 483 -17.55 -17.22 28.03
N ASP A 484 -18.63 -17.24 27.27
CA ASP A 484 -19.21 -18.50 26.80
C ASP A 484 -19.92 -18.29 25.47
N THR A 485 -19.70 -19.27 24.58
CA THR A 485 -20.30 -19.49 23.26
C THR A 485 -19.81 -18.58 22.13
N TRP A 486 -19.13 -19.14 21.12
CA TRP A 486 -19.40 -18.95 19.68
C TRP A 486 -18.78 -20.13 18.88
N PHE A 487 -19.66 -20.96 18.30
CA PHE A 487 -19.43 -21.71 17.06
C PHE A 487 -19.77 -20.80 15.86
#